data_AF-A0A3M8FW88-F1
#
_entry.id   AF-A0A3M8FW88-F1
#
_cell.length_a   1.000
_cell.length_b   1.000
_cell.length_c   1.000
_cell.angle_alpha   90.00
_cell.angle_beta   90.00
_cell.angle_gamma   90.00
#
_symmetry.space_group_name_H-M   'P 1'
#
loop_
_entity.id
_entity.type
_entity.pdbx_description
1 polymer ?
#
loop_
_entity_poly.entity_id
_entity_poly.type
_entity_poly.pdbx_seq_one_letter_code
_entity_poly.pdbx_strand_id
1 'polypeptide(L)'
;MKTFAALVAAGVATSASAQTELNICIEEVSLGSWEITAELKNATGTILATVADLGFVMNGSNISNFSYNAAFDSDFFGPATVNASATQVDFLGGNTLPPLNNAAGPDSSNPLAIGSFNADGVDSFSLVGQVTGAYTGVPFPIILTYQDANGNAGDTPYNVEIKPIPAPASAALLGLGGLAAARRRR
;
A
#
# COMPACT_ATOMS: atom_id res chain seq x y z
N MET A 1 -4.72 3.73 65.04
CA MET A 1 -4.04 3.57 63.74
C MET A 1 -5.11 3.58 62.66
N LYS A 2 -5.07 4.53 61.72
CA LYS A 2 -6.07 4.68 60.64
C LYS A 2 -5.54 3.99 59.39
N THR A 3 -6.19 2.91 58.99
CA THR A 3 -5.83 2.13 57.79
C THR A 3 -6.45 2.81 56.56
N PHE A 4 -5.63 3.37 55.68
CA PHE A 4 -6.06 3.87 54.39
C PHE A 4 -6.11 2.71 53.40
N ALA A 5 -7.30 2.37 52.91
CA ALA A 5 -7.46 1.43 51.80
C ALA A 5 -7.19 2.18 50.48
N ALA A 6 -6.07 1.85 49.83
CA ALA A 6 -5.79 2.31 48.48
C ALA A 6 -6.66 1.51 47.49
N LEU A 7 -7.63 2.17 46.89
CA LEU A 7 -8.41 1.65 45.77
C LEU A 7 -7.53 1.72 44.52
N VAL A 8 -6.92 0.61 44.13
CA VAL A 8 -6.22 0.51 42.84
C VAL A 8 -7.29 0.23 41.78
N ALA A 9 -7.67 1.27 41.05
CA ALA A 9 -8.49 1.12 39.84
C ALA A 9 -7.62 0.47 38.77
N ALA A 10 -7.81 -0.84 38.55
CA ALA A 10 -7.26 -1.53 37.40
C ALA A 10 -7.97 -1.00 36.15
N GLY A 11 -7.34 -0.04 35.46
CA GLY A 11 -7.76 0.40 34.14
C GLY A 11 -7.72 -0.82 33.22
N VAL A 12 -8.89 -1.19 32.67
CA VAL A 12 -8.98 -2.21 31.63
C VAL A 12 -8.22 -1.65 30.43
N ALA A 13 -7.03 -2.17 30.17
CA ALA A 13 -6.31 -1.90 28.94
C ALA A 13 -7.17 -2.43 27.80
N THR A 14 -7.87 -1.53 27.09
CA THR A 14 -8.55 -1.91 25.85
C THR A 14 -7.46 -2.28 24.87
N SER A 15 -7.25 -3.58 24.67
CA SER A 15 -6.34 -4.10 23.67
C SER A 15 -6.72 -3.45 22.34
N ALA A 16 -5.83 -2.63 21.79
CA ALA A 16 -6.03 -2.08 20.45
C ALA A 16 -6.31 -3.25 19.51
N SER A 17 -7.34 -3.12 18.65
CA SER A 17 -7.69 -4.18 17.71
C SER A 17 -6.46 -4.56 16.90
N ALA A 18 -6.10 -5.85 16.92
CA ALA A 18 -4.98 -6.36 16.16
C ALA A 18 -5.14 -5.99 14.67
N GLN A 19 -4.01 -5.67 14.05
CA GLN A 19 -3.88 -5.55 12.61
C GLN A 19 -4.24 -6.88 11.95
N THR A 20 -4.97 -6.85 10.84
CA THR A 20 -5.46 -8.08 10.21
C THR A 20 -4.97 -8.26 8.78
N GLU A 21 -4.62 -7.17 8.08
CA GLU A 21 -4.22 -7.23 6.67
C GLU A 21 -3.38 -6.02 6.22
N LEU A 22 -2.55 -6.26 5.20
CA LEU A 22 -1.98 -5.22 4.32
C LEU A 22 -2.83 -5.12 3.06
N ASN A 23 -3.24 -3.91 2.69
CA ASN A 23 -3.92 -3.65 1.43
C ASN A 23 -3.03 -2.78 0.54
N ILE A 24 -2.62 -3.30 -0.61
CA ILE A 24 -1.96 -2.53 -1.67
C ILE A 24 -3.02 -2.06 -2.66
N CYS A 25 -3.12 -0.75 -2.88
CA CYS A 25 -4.04 -0.17 -3.84
C CYS A 25 -3.24 0.49 -4.98
N ILE A 26 -3.54 0.11 -6.22
CA ILE A 26 -2.99 0.68 -7.45
C ILE A 26 -4.16 1.32 -8.21
N GLU A 27 -4.26 2.64 -8.11
CA GLU A 27 -5.43 3.38 -8.58
C GLU A 27 -5.06 4.34 -9.70
N GLU A 28 -5.84 4.35 -10.76
CA GLU A 28 -5.77 5.37 -11.80
C GLU A 28 -6.48 6.63 -11.30
N VAL A 29 -5.72 7.64 -10.87
CA VAL A 29 -6.24 8.87 -10.27
C VAL A 29 -6.67 9.90 -11.33
N SER A 30 -6.14 9.78 -12.53
CA SER A 30 -6.62 10.48 -13.73
C SER A 30 -6.20 9.68 -14.96
N LEU A 31 -6.79 9.96 -16.12
CA LEU A 31 -6.56 9.16 -17.33
C LEU A 31 -5.06 9.00 -17.64
N GLY A 32 -4.57 7.75 -17.53
CA GLY A 32 -3.17 7.38 -17.75
C GLY A 32 -2.20 7.75 -16.62
N SER A 33 -2.69 8.16 -15.45
CA SER A 33 -1.92 8.52 -14.26
C SER A 33 -2.33 7.64 -13.08
N TRP A 34 -1.35 6.98 -12.48
CA TRP A 34 -1.55 5.95 -11.48
C TRP A 34 -0.80 6.26 -10.19
N GLU A 35 -1.37 5.87 -9.06
CA GLU A 35 -0.77 5.94 -7.73
C GLU A 35 -0.79 4.55 -7.07
N ILE A 36 0.26 4.25 -6.30
CA ILE A 36 0.38 3.03 -5.49
C ILE A 36 0.40 3.45 -4.02
N THR A 37 -0.49 2.88 -3.22
CA THR A 37 -0.55 3.09 -1.77
C THR A 37 -0.56 1.75 -1.03
N ALA A 38 -0.03 1.76 0.20
CA ALA A 38 -0.10 0.65 1.12
C ALA A 38 -0.83 1.04 2.40
N GLU A 39 -1.79 0.23 2.80
CA GLU A 39 -2.61 0.45 3.98
C GLU A 39 -2.53 -0.73 4.94
N LEU A 40 -2.29 -0.41 6.20
CA LEU A 40 -2.30 -1.39 7.28
C LEU A 40 -3.64 -1.26 8.03
N LYS A 41 -4.54 -2.22 7.83
CA LYS A 41 -5.92 -2.20 8.37
C LYS A 41 -6.06 -3.09 9.61
N ASN A 42 -6.85 -2.65 10.58
CA ASN A 42 -7.29 -3.47 11.71
C ASN A 42 -8.77 -3.90 11.54
N ALA A 43 -9.30 -4.70 12.47
CA ALA A 43 -10.68 -5.19 12.39
C ALA A 43 -11.76 -4.08 12.43
N THR A 44 -11.43 -2.86 12.86
CA THR A 44 -12.33 -1.70 12.80
C THR A 44 -12.17 -0.89 11.51
N GLY A 45 -11.40 -1.38 10.55
CA GLY A 45 -11.02 -0.66 9.31
C GLY A 45 -10.13 0.55 9.59
N THR A 46 -9.63 0.68 10.82
CA THR A 46 -8.78 1.78 11.24
C THR A 46 -7.34 1.48 10.87
N ILE A 47 -6.71 2.54 10.40
CA ILE A 47 -5.41 2.62 9.78
C ILE A 47 -4.42 3.01 10.90
N LEU A 48 -3.47 2.12 11.24
CA LEU A 48 -2.70 2.23 12.50
C LEU A 48 -1.16 2.10 12.40
N ALA A 49 -0.60 1.75 11.24
CA ALA A 49 0.82 1.36 11.15
C ALA A 49 1.46 1.66 9.78
N THR A 50 2.78 1.42 9.68
CA THR A 50 3.63 1.73 8.53
C THR A 50 4.21 0.46 7.89
N VAL A 51 4.35 0.44 6.56
CA VAL A 51 5.17 -0.58 5.88
C VAL A 51 6.64 -0.27 6.16
N ALA A 52 7.39 -1.28 6.61
CA ALA A 52 8.81 -1.15 6.93
C ALA A 52 9.70 -1.54 5.75
N ASP A 53 9.30 -2.52 4.96
CA ASP A 53 10.02 -2.91 3.74
C ASP A 53 9.01 -3.39 2.71
N LEU A 54 9.28 -3.05 1.45
CA LEU A 54 8.42 -3.37 0.34
C LEU A 54 9.25 -3.69 -0.89
N GLY A 55 9.18 -4.95 -1.31
CA GLY A 55 9.58 -5.38 -2.64
C GLY A 55 8.35 -5.73 -3.47
N PHE A 56 8.29 -5.25 -4.72
CA PHE A 56 7.28 -5.69 -5.66
C PHE A 56 7.76 -5.70 -7.11
N VAL A 57 7.06 -6.48 -7.92
CA VAL A 57 7.10 -6.45 -9.38
C VAL A 57 5.71 -6.09 -9.87
N MET A 58 5.61 -5.05 -10.69
CA MET A 58 4.39 -4.61 -11.35
C MET A 58 4.56 -4.71 -12.85
N ASN A 59 3.58 -5.30 -13.54
CA ASN A 59 3.55 -5.35 -15.01
C ASN A 59 2.38 -4.51 -15.53
N GLY A 60 2.57 -3.91 -16.70
CA GLY A 60 1.55 -3.12 -17.37
C GLY A 60 1.99 -2.71 -18.77
N SER A 61 1.32 -1.70 -19.33
CA SER A 61 1.56 -1.23 -20.69
C SER A 61 1.90 0.27 -20.74
N ASN A 62 2.96 0.60 -21.48
CA ASN A 62 3.45 1.97 -21.67
C ASN A 62 3.77 2.69 -20.35
N ILE A 63 4.35 1.95 -19.39
CA ILE A 63 4.75 2.51 -18.11
C ILE A 63 5.85 3.55 -18.31
N SER A 64 5.69 4.72 -17.69
CA SER A 64 6.67 5.80 -17.72
C SER A 64 6.58 6.68 -16.47
N ASN A 65 7.59 7.51 -16.25
CA ASN A 65 7.65 8.49 -15.15
C ASN A 65 7.42 7.88 -13.77
N PHE A 66 7.87 6.64 -13.54
CA PHE A 66 7.76 6.04 -12.22
C PHE A 66 8.59 6.85 -11.22
N SER A 67 7.92 7.32 -10.17
CA SER A 67 8.48 8.04 -9.04
C SER A 67 8.02 7.36 -7.77
N TYR A 68 8.88 7.30 -6.76
CA TYR A 68 8.56 6.66 -5.48
C TYR A 68 8.72 7.64 -4.31
N ASN A 69 8.12 7.30 -3.18
CA ASN A 69 8.24 8.07 -1.95
C ASN A 69 9.61 7.83 -1.30
N ALA A 70 10.39 8.89 -1.09
CA ALA A 70 11.72 8.82 -0.47
C ALA A 70 11.70 8.26 0.98
N ALA A 71 10.52 8.11 1.60
CA ALA A 71 10.36 7.36 2.85
C ALA A 71 10.81 5.88 2.75
N PHE A 72 10.92 5.34 1.54
CA PHE A 72 11.46 3.99 1.29
C PHE A 72 12.99 3.97 1.09
N ASP A 73 13.65 5.13 1.12
CA ASP A 73 15.12 5.19 1.19
C ASP A 73 15.58 4.83 2.61
N SER A 74 16.66 4.06 2.69
CA SER A 74 17.27 3.68 3.96
C SER A 74 18.53 4.51 4.22
N ASP A 75 18.68 5.00 5.45
CA ASP A 75 19.94 5.65 5.87
C ASP A 75 21.12 4.67 5.89
N PHE A 76 20.85 3.36 5.99
CA PHE A 76 21.86 2.31 6.06
C PHE A 76 22.15 1.67 4.70
N PHE A 77 21.10 1.35 3.94
CA PHE A 77 21.24 0.68 2.64
C PHE A 77 21.27 1.64 1.45
N GLY A 78 20.95 2.92 1.66
CA GLY A 78 20.84 3.93 0.62
C GLY A 78 19.45 3.99 -0.02
N PRO A 79 19.33 4.63 -1.19
CA PRO A 79 18.05 4.79 -1.89
C PRO A 79 17.39 3.47 -2.29
N ALA A 80 16.07 3.48 -2.44
CA ALA A 80 15.34 2.36 -2.99
C ALA A 80 15.85 1.98 -4.39
N THR A 81 15.90 0.67 -4.68
CA THR A 81 16.27 0.17 -6.00
C THR A 81 15.04 0.15 -6.89
N VAL A 82 15.12 0.80 -8.05
CA VAL A 82 14.04 0.84 -9.03
C VAL A 82 14.60 0.47 -10.40
N ASN A 83 14.00 -0.55 -11.02
CA ASN A 83 14.21 -0.89 -12.42
C ASN A 83 12.88 -0.76 -13.16
N ALA A 84 12.71 0.34 -13.89
CA ALA A 84 11.47 0.64 -14.61
C ALA A 84 11.71 0.57 -16.12
N SER A 85 10.77 -0.08 -16.82
CA SER A 85 10.69 -0.18 -18.27
C SER A 85 9.27 0.16 -18.73
N ALA A 86 9.05 0.16 -20.05
CA ALA A 86 7.71 0.39 -20.60
C ALA A 86 6.67 -0.68 -20.22
N THR A 87 7.11 -1.84 -19.70
CA THR A 87 6.23 -2.98 -19.43
C THR A 87 6.29 -3.48 -17.99
N GLN A 88 7.26 -3.03 -17.20
CA GLN A 88 7.52 -3.55 -15.86
C GLN A 88 8.19 -2.53 -14.96
N VAL A 89 7.85 -2.55 -13.67
CA VAL A 89 8.58 -1.91 -12.59
C VAL A 89 8.96 -2.96 -11.56
N ASP A 90 10.26 -3.12 -11.32
CA ASP A 90 10.80 -3.82 -10.17
C ASP A 90 11.20 -2.78 -9.12
N PHE A 91 10.65 -2.91 -7.93
CA PHE A 91 10.90 -1.99 -6.82
C PHE A 91 11.36 -2.77 -5.60
N LEU A 92 12.41 -2.27 -4.95
CA LEU A 92 12.86 -2.74 -3.64
C LEU A 92 13.21 -1.54 -2.77
N GLY A 93 12.33 -1.26 -1.81
CA GLY A 93 12.47 -0.17 -0.84
C GLY A 93 12.48 -0.68 0.59
N GLY A 94 13.18 0.04 1.47
CA GLY A 94 13.28 -0.29 2.89
C GLY A 94 13.18 0.97 3.73
N ASN A 95 12.05 1.15 4.41
CA ASN A 95 11.86 2.12 5.48
C ASN A 95 12.32 1.46 6.80
N THR A 96 13.63 1.53 7.08
CA THR A 96 14.17 0.95 8.30
C THR A 96 13.49 1.55 9.52
N LEU A 97 12.80 0.71 10.29
CA LEU A 97 12.16 1.09 11.55
C LEU A 97 13.14 1.81 12.48
N PRO A 98 12.67 2.80 13.26
CA PRO A 98 13.56 3.62 14.05
C PRO A 98 14.11 2.84 15.26
N PRO A 99 15.27 3.29 15.81
CA PRO A 99 15.87 4.58 15.54
C PRO A 99 17.35 4.49 15.19
N LEU A 100 17.74 4.69 13.93
CA LEU A 100 19.08 5.19 13.61
C LEU A 100 19.01 6.21 12.46
N ASN A 101 18.44 7.38 12.78
CA ASN A 101 18.75 8.67 12.17
C ASN A 101 18.24 8.98 10.74
N ASN A 102 16.99 8.65 10.41
CA ASN A 102 16.32 9.37 9.31
C ASN A 102 15.96 10.75 9.86
N ALA A 103 16.54 11.82 9.31
CA ALA A 103 16.30 13.19 9.77
C ALA A 103 14.83 13.62 9.65
N ALA A 104 14.01 12.91 8.86
CA ALA A 104 12.57 13.08 8.75
C ALA A 104 11.74 12.01 9.50
N GLY A 105 12.38 10.95 10.02
CA GLY A 105 11.73 9.79 10.64
C GLY A 105 11.02 8.87 9.62
N PRO A 106 10.53 7.69 10.06
CA PRO A 106 9.69 6.85 9.23
C PRO A 106 8.38 7.58 8.92
N ASP A 107 7.97 7.58 7.66
CA ASP A 107 6.65 8.10 7.27
C ASP A 107 5.55 7.29 7.96
N SER A 108 4.80 7.97 8.83
CA SER A 108 3.68 7.40 9.59
C SER A 108 2.32 7.62 8.92
N SER A 109 2.31 8.13 7.68
CA SER A 109 1.11 8.20 6.87
C SER A 109 0.55 6.80 6.61
N ASN A 110 -0.76 6.71 6.69
CA ASN A 110 -1.51 5.53 6.32
C ASN A 110 -2.84 6.05 5.73
N PRO A 111 -3.13 5.81 4.43
CA PRO A 111 -2.29 5.10 3.46
C PRO A 111 -0.88 5.69 3.30
N LEU A 112 0.12 4.81 3.25
CA LEU A 112 1.49 5.17 2.91
C LEU A 112 1.57 5.27 1.39
N ALA A 113 1.95 6.44 0.88
CA ALA A 113 2.23 6.61 -0.54
C ALA A 113 3.50 5.84 -0.91
N ILE A 114 3.42 4.93 -1.88
CA ILE A 114 4.55 4.16 -2.40
C ILE A 114 5.17 4.87 -3.61
N GLY A 115 4.33 5.21 -4.59
CA GLY A 115 4.81 5.84 -5.81
C GLY A 115 3.69 6.22 -6.77
N SER A 116 4.07 6.88 -7.86
CA SER A 116 3.20 7.29 -8.94
C SER A 116 3.87 7.07 -10.29
N PHE A 117 3.07 6.88 -11.33
CA PHE A 117 3.55 6.61 -12.68
C PHE A 117 2.48 6.91 -13.72
N ASN A 118 2.87 6.90 -14.98
CA ASN A 118 1.96 6.91 -16.12
C ASN A 118 1.91 5.52 -16.76
N ALA A 119 0.74 5.06 -17.18
CA ALA A 119 0.56 3.81 -17.92
C ALA A 119 -0.81 3.78 -18.62
N ASP A 120 -0.92 3.02 -19.70
CA ASP A 120 -2.21 2.74 -20.34
C ASP A 120 -3.03 1.70 -19.54
N GLY A 121 -2.36 0.92 -18.70
CA GLY A 121 -2.97 -0.13 -17.90
C GLY A 121 -1.96 -0.84 -17.01
N VAL A 122 -2.48 -1.44 -15.94
CA VAL A 122 -1.75 -2.30 -15.01
C VAL A 122 -2.33 -3.70 -15.09
N ASP A 123 -1.50 -4.68 -15.42
CA ASP A 123 -1.92 -6.06 -15.67
C ASP A 123 -1.80 -6.93 -14.41
N SER A 124 -0.73 -6.72 -13.64
CA SER A 124 -0.44 -7.54 -12.46
C SER A 124 0.48 -6.82 -11.48
N PHE A 125 0.39 -7.22 -10.22
CA PHE A 125 1.28 -6.80 -9.15
C PHE A 125 1.57 -7.99 -8.24
N SER A 126 2.82 -8.21 -7.89
CA SER A 126 3.26 -9.25 -6.96
C SER A 126 4.27 -8.68 -5.98
N LEU A 127 4.14 -9.05 -4.70
CA LEU A 127 5.21 -8.84 -3.74
C LEU A 127 6.41 -9.72 -4.12
N VAL A 128 7.61 -9.23 -3.82
CA VAL A 128 8.87 -9.98 -3.94
C VAL A 128 9.78 -9.74 -2.75
N GLY A 129 10.53 -10.78 -2.39
CA GLY A 129 11.43 -10.73 -1.24
C GLY A 129 10.68 -10.79 0.09
N GLN A 130 11.35 -10.37 1.16
CA GLN A 130 10.68 -10.20 2.44
C GLN A 130 9.90 -8.88 2.42
N VAL A 131 8.67 -8.91 2.93
CA VAL A 131 7.81 -7.72 3.06
C VAL A 131 7.25 -7.69 4.48
N THR A 132 7.61 -6.66 5.24
CA THR A 132 7.16 -6.48 6.61
C THR A 132 6.49 -5.13 6.89
N GLY A 133 5.57 -5.18 7.85
CA GLY A 133 4.96 -4.01 8.46
C GLY A 133 5.35 -3.94 9.92
N ALA A 134 5.31 -2.74 10.49
CA ALA A 134 5.55 -2.59 11.91
C ALA A 134 4.74 -1.45 12.51
N TYR A 135 4.34 -1.67 13.76
CA TYR A 135 3.60 -0.71 14.55
C TYR A 135 4.34 -0.39 15.83
N THR A 136 4.08 0.81 16.36
CA THR A 136 4.63 1.25 17.64
C THR A 136 4.14 0.34 18.76
N GLY A 137 5.06 -0.45 19.32
CA GLY A 137 4.85 -1.31 20.48
C GLY A 137 5.88 -0.98 21.55
N VAL A 138 5.52 -1.14 22.82
CA VAL A 138 6.44 -0.96 23.95
C VAL A 138 6.80 -2.33 24.51
N PRO A 139 8.09 -2.69 24.68
CA PRO A 139 9.29 -1.88 24.43
C PRO A 139 9.84 -1.95 22.98
N PHE A 140 9.28 -2.81 22.13
CA PHE A 140 9.70 -2.98 20.73
C PHE A 140 8.48 -2.96 19.79
N PRO A 141 8.63 -2.48 18.55
CA PRO A 141 7.59 -2.64 17.56
C PRO A 141 7.32 -4.13 17.32
N ILE A 142 6.06 -4.47 17.10
CA ILE A 142 5.70 -5.81 16.65
C ILE A 142 5.79 -5.82 15.13
N ILE A 143 6.51 -6.81 14.62
CA ILE A 143 6.76 -7.00 13.20
C ILE A 143 5.70 -7.95 12.65
N LEU A 144 5.10 -7.57 11.53
CA LEU A 144 4.17 -8.38 10.76
C LEU A 144 4.85 -8.78 9.47
N THR A 145 4.85 -10.08 9.16
CA THR A 145 5.41 -10.58 7.90
C THR A 145 4.26 -10.85 6.93
N TYR A 146 4.31 -10.27 5.73
CA TYR A 146 3.33 -10.51 4.66
C TYR A 146 3.83 -11.53 3.63
N GLN A 147 5.14 -11.49 3.38
CA GLN A 147 5.86 -12.45 2.56
C GLN A 147 7.22 -12.72 3.21
N ASP A 148 7.61 -13.99 3.29
CA ASP A 148 8.94 -14.37 3.76
C ASP A 148 10.00 -14.18 2.66
N ALA A 149 11.28 -14.27 3.00
CA ALA A 149 12.37 -14.09 2.05
C ALA A 149 12.39 -15.14 0.90
N ASN A 150 11.66 -16.24 1.03
CA ASN A 150 11.54 -17.29 0.01
C ASN A 150 10.31 -17.10 -0.88
N GLY A 151 9.50 -16.07 -0.65
CA GLY A 151 8.27 -15.78 -1.39
C GLY A 151 7.01 -16.47 -0.85
N ASN A 152 7.08 -17.18 0.29
CA ASN A 152 5.91 -17.79 0.91
C ASN A 152 5.07 -16.75 1.64
N ALA A 153 3.78 -17.03 1.84
CA ALA A 153 2.90 -16.19 2.65
C ALA A 153 3.43 -16.07 4.08
N GLY A 154 3.41 -14.85 4.61
CA GLY A 154 3.77 -14.58 6.00
C GLY A 154 2.61 -14.81 6.99
N ASP A 155 2.82 -14.36 8.22
CA ASP A 155 1.86 -14.52 9.32
C ASP A 155 0.61 -13.61 9.18
N THR A 156 0.73 -12.56 8.36
CA THR A 156 -0.37 -11.62 8.08
C THR A 156 -0.71 -11.66 6.60
N PRO A 157 -1.98 -11.79 6.21
CA PRO A 157 -2.36 -11.78 4.81
C PRO A 157 -2.19 -10.38 4.19
N TYR A 158 -2.09 -10.35 2.86
CA TYR A 158 -2.14 -9.13 2.08
C TYR A 158 -3.19 -9.24 0.96
N ASN A 159 -3.67 -8.09 0.51
CA ASN A 159 -4.57 -7.95 -0.63
C ASN A 159 -4.00 -6.93 -1.62
N VAL A 160 -4.35 -7.08 -2.88
CA VAL A 160 -3.95 -6.17 -3.97
C VAL A 160 -5.19 -5.77 -4.75
N GLU A 161 -5.45 -4.47 -4.85
CA GLU A 161 -6.55 -3.90 -5.62
C GLU A 161 -6.00 -3.05 -6.76
N ILE A 162 -6.39 -3.37 -8.00
CA ILE A 162 -6.09 -2.55 -9.19
C ILE A 162 -7.39 -1.87 -9.64
N LYS A 163 -7.41 -0.54 -9.63
CA LYS A 163 -8.61 0.29 -9.87
C LYS A 163 -8.41 1.21 -11.09
N PRO A 164 -8.64 0.70 -12.32
CA PRO A 164 -8.64 1.54 -13.51
C PRO A 164 -9.87 2.46 -13.56
N ILE A 165 -9.73 3.64 -14.15
CA ILE A 165 -10.88 4.47 -14.54
C ILE A 165 -11.55 3.77 -15.72
N PRO A 166 -12.87 3.49 -15.66
CA PRO A 166 -13.58 2.91 -16.79
C PRO A 166 -13.43 3.79 -18.03
N ALA A 167 -12.86 3.25 -19.11
CA ALA A 167 -12.76 3.95 -20.38
C ALA A 167 -14.18 4.36 -20.87
N PRO A 168 -14.37 5.55 -21.47
CA PRO A 168 -15.68 6.03 -21.94
C PRO A 168 -16.37 5.19 -23.04
N ALA A 169 -15.85 4.03 -23.42
CA ALA A 169 -16.23 3.28 -24.61
C ALA A 169 -17.67 2.69 -24.59
N SER A 170 -18.30 2.56 -23.43
CA SER A 170 -19.63 1.92 -23.31
C SER A 170 -20.81 2.89 -23.46
N ALA A 171 -20.62 4.19 -23.21
CA ALA A 171 -21.70 5.18 -23.31
C ALA A 171 -21.94 5.65 -24.75
N ALA A 172 -20.88 5.75 -25.56
CA ALA A 172 -20.98 6.21 -26.94
C ALA A 172 -21.62 5.16 -27.89
N LEU A 173 -21.39 3.86 -27.65
CA LEU A 173 -21.94 2.79 -28.49
C LEU A 173 -23.47 2.63 -28.31
N LEU A 174 -23.98 2.84 -27.09
CA LEU A 174 -25.42 2.88 -26.78
C LEU A 174 -26.11 4.11 -27.40
N GLY A 175 -25.43 5.26 -27.41
CA GLY A 175 -25.93 6.48 -28.07
C GLY A 175 -26.02 6.34 -29.59
N LEU A 176 -25.01 5.76 -30.24
CA LEU A 176 -24.99 5.56 -31.69
C LEU A 176 -25.91 4.40 -32.15
N GLY A 177 -26.03 3.33 -31.37
CA GLY A 177 -26.99 2.26 -31.62
C GLY A 177 -28.45 2.75 -31.54
N GLY A 178 -28.76 3.62 -30.58
CA GLY A 178 -30.08 4.26 -30.45
C GLY A 178 -30.41 5.21 -31.61
N LEU A 179 -29.44 5.99 -32.08
CA LEU A 179 -29.60 6.90 -33.23
C LEU A 179 -29.73 6.15 -34.57
N ALA A 180 -29.00 5.04 -34.77
CA ALA A 180 -29.13 4.21 -35.95
C ALA A 180 -30.49 3.47 -36.02
N ALA A 181 -31.02 3.03 -34.88
CA ALA A 181 -32.34 2.40 -34.80
C ALA A 181 -33.50 3.39 -35.04
N ALA A 182 -33.36 4.64 -34.61
CA ALA A 182 -34.38 5.68 -34.81
C ALA A 182 -34.52 6.12 -36.28
N ARG A 183 -33.45 6.06 -37.08
CA ARG A 183 -33.47 6.46 -38.49
C ARG A 183 -34.08 5.43 -39.44
N ARG A 184 -34.24 4.18 -39.02
CA ARG A 184 -34.81 3.09 -39.86
C ARG A 184 -36.33 2.94 -39.73
N ARG A 185 -36.98 3.77 -38.90
CA ARG A 185 -38.44 3.78 -38.67
C ARG A 185 -39.17 5.00 -39.26
N ARG A 186 -38.56 5.72 -40.21
CA ARG A 186 -39.25 6.73 -41.02
C ARG A 186 -39.38 6.27 -42.46
#